data_AF-A0A2G1TPX4-F1
#
_entry.id   AF-A0A2G1TPX4-F1
#
_cell.length_a   1.000
_cell.length_b   1.000
_cell.length_c   1.000
_cell.angle_alpha   90.00
_cell.angle_beta   90.00
_cell.angle_gamma   90.00
#
_symmetry.space_group_name_H-M   'P 1'
#
loop_
_entity.id
_entity.type
_entity.pdbx_description
1 polymer ?
#
loop_
_entity_poly.entity_id
_entity_poly.type
_entity_poly.pdbx_seq_one_letter_code
_entity_poly.pdbx_strand_id
1 'polypeptide(L)'
;MKKFLCLMICSLSFVGCSNEPEPQIMSAKFNSMDECLASIKGKTGEALDPMTDKPEHVSGFLGKTGLQFNCEVKHTGTEGTYVDGWYQEKIKN
;
A
#
# COMPACT_ATOMS: atom_id res chain seq x y z
N MET A 1 -47.77 21.12 30.63
CA MET A 1 -46.69 20.58 31.50
C MET A 1 -46.88 19.07 31.64
N LYS A 2 -46.05 18.27 30.96
CA LYS A 2 -45.92 16.82 31.17
C LYS A 2 -44.42 16.52 31.14
N LYS A 3 -43.92 16.02 32.27
CA LYS A 3 -42.52 15.70 32.55
C LYS A 3 -42.25 14.23 32.20
N PHE A 4 -40.97 13.94 31.92
CA PHE A 4 -40.36 12.61 31.73
C PHE A 4 -40.82 11.90 30.45
N LEU A 5 -39.93 11.39 29.59
CA LEU A 5 -38.80 10.53 29.90
C LEU A 5 -37.79 10.61 28.73
N CYS A 6 -36.57 11.08 29.01
CA CYS A 6 -35.45 11.02 28.08
C CYS A 6 -34.96 9.57 28.06
N LEU A 7 -35.46 8.74 27.14
CA LEU A 7 -34.95 7.38 26.95
C LEU A 7 -33.68 7.47 26.10
N MET A 8 -32.55 7.45 26.80
CA MET A 8 -31.26 7.06 26.29
C MET A 8 -31.37 5.68 25.63
N ILE A 9 -31.43 5.64 24.30
CA ILE A 9 -31.10 4.43 23.53
C ILE A 9 -29.71 4.69 22.92
N CYS A 10 -28.73 4.54 23.79
CA CYS A 10 -27.31 4.52 23.46
C CYS A 10 -26.91 3.03 23.45
N SER A 11 -27.05 2.34 22.32
CA SER A 11 -26.57 0.96 22.06
C SER A 11 -27.25 0.46 20.77
N LEU A 12 -26.60 -0.03 19.72
CA LEU A 12 -25.26 -0.54 19.54
C LEU A 12 -24.71 0.00 18.22
N SER A 13 -23.80 0.98 18.30
CA SER A 13 -22.83 1.16 17.24
C SER A 13 -21.86 -0.02 17.37
N PHE A 14 -22.11 -1.12 16.67
CA PHE A 14 -21.06 -2.09 16.39
C PHE A 14 -20.03 -1.37 15.51
N VAL A 15 -19.14 -0.61 16.15
CA VAL A 15 -17.89 -0.18 15.56
C VAL A 15 -17.09 -1.48 15.44
N GLY A 16 -17.29 -2.20 14.35
CA GLY A 16 -16.47 -3.33 13.98
C GLY A 16 -15.07 -2.81 13.68
N CYS A 17 -14.23 -2.70 14.71
CA CYS A 17 -12.80 -2.54 14.52
C CYS A 17 -12.30 -3.80 13.83
N SER A 18 -11.98 -3.70 12.53
CA SER A 18 -11.30 -4.77 11.81
C SER A 18 -9.94 -4.99 12.49
N ASN A 19 -9.71 -6.18 13.03
CA ASN A 19 -8.45 -6.55 13.71
C ASN A 19 -7.42 -7.16 12.74
N GLU A 20 -7.58 -6.94 11.44
CA GLU A 20 -6.61 -7.42 10.46
C GLU A 20 -5.28 -6.68 10.64
N PRO A 21 -4.14 -7.39 10.74
CA PRO A 21 -2.83 -6.76 10.82
C PRO A 21 -2.62 -5.81 9.63
N GLU A 22 -2.09 -4.62 9.88
CA GLU A 22 -1.73 -3.71 8.80
C GLU A 22 -0.66 -4.36 7.90
N PRO A 23 -0.75 -4.18 6.57
CA PRO A 23 0.28 -4.69 5.66
C PRO A 23 1.66 -4.10 6.00
N GLN A 24 2.69 -4.94 5.91
CA GLN A 24 4.07 -4.49 6.03
C GLN A 24 4.57 -3.91 4.69
N ILE A 25 5.52 -2.99 4.74
CA ILE A 25 6.16 -2.41 3.55
C ILE A 25 7.53 -3.06 3.36
N MET A 26 7.75 -3.59 2.16
CA MET A 26 9.03 -4.11 1.70
C MET A 26 9.65 -3.10 0.72
N SER A 27 10.92 -2.74 0.88
CA SER A 27 11.59 -1.77 0.01
C SER A 27 12.99 -2.19 -0.43
N ALA A 28 13.42 -1.70 -1.59
CA ALA A 28 14.75 -1.91 -2.16
C ALA A 28 15.10 -0.83 -3.19
N LYS A 29 16.40 -0.63 -3.43
CA LYS A 29 16.91 0.23 -4.50
C LYS A 29 17.25 -0.61 -5.73
N PHE A 30 16.96 -0.05 -6.91
CA PHE A 30 17.18 -0.68 -8.21
C PHE A 30 17.91 0.26 -9.16
N ASN A 31 18.57 -0.29 -10.18
CA ASN A 31 19.28 0.50 -11.17
C ASN A 31 18.37 1.01 -12.29
N SER A 32 17.16 0.45 -12.43
CA SER A 32 16.20 0.82 -13.47
C SER A 32 14.75 0.56 -13.07
N MET A 33 13.82 1.19 -13.80
CA MET A 33 12.38 0.98 -13.63
C MET A 33 11.98 -0.48 -13.91
N ASP A 34 12.50 -1.04 -15.00
CA ASP A 34 12.21 -2.43 -15.40
C ASP A 34 12.68 -3.43 -14.33
N GLU A 35 13.86 -3.22 -13.76
CA GLU A 35 14.38 -4.06 -12.69
C GLU A 35 13.50 -3.99 -11.44
N CYS A 36 13.04 -2.79 -11.08
CA CYS A 36 12.13 -2.58 -9.95
C CYS A 36 10.80 -3.33 -10.16
N LEU A 37 10.14 -3.13 -11.30
CA LEU A 37 8.86 -3.76 -11.62
C LEU A 37 8.99 -5.29 -11.72
N ALA A 38 10.05 -5.79 -12.36
CA ALA A 38 10.31 -7.22 -12.45
C ALA A 38 10.56 -7.86 -11.08
N SER A 39 11.33 -7.19 -10.22
CA SER A 39 11.60 -7.64 -8.86
C SER A 39 10.32 -7.74 -8.03
N ILE A 40 9.48 -6.69 -8.04
CA ILE A 40 8.21 -6.69 -7.30
C ILE A 40 7.31 -7.82 -7.79
N LYS A 41 7.09 -7.94 -9.11
CA LYS A 41 6.31 -9.04 -9.70
C LYS A 41 6.85 -10.41 -9.32
N GLY A 42 8.17 -10.59 -9.33
CA GLY A 42 8.82 -11.85 -8.96
C GLY A 42 8.69 -12.19 -7.47
N LYS A 43 8.71 -11.19 -6.59
CA LYS A 43 8.62 -11.37 -5.13
C LYS A 43 7.19 -11.61 -4.66
N THR A 44 6.23 -10.91 -5.23
CA THR A 44 4.81 -11.02 -4.85
C THR A 44 4.12 -12.17 -5.56
N GLY A 45 4.56 -12.51 -6.77
CA GLY A 45 3.85 -13.42 -7.67
C GLY A 45 2.56 -12.81 -8.26
N GLU A 46 2.29 -11.53 -7.97
CA GLU A 46 1.07 -10.84 -8.37
C GLU A 46 1.28 -10.09 -9.70
N ALA A 47 0.18 -9.90 -10.44
CA ALA A 47 0.17 -8.92 -11.53
C ALA A 47 0.38 -7.51 -10.98
N LEU A 48 1.02 -6.64 -11.75
CA LEU A 48 1.09 -5.22 -11.45
C LEU A 48 -0.02 -4.54 -12.25
N ASP A 49 -0.88 -3.79 -11.56
CA ASP A 49 -1.96 -3.00 -12.14
C ASP A 49 -1.62 -1.50 -11.93
N PRO A 50 -0.88 -0.85 -12.85
CA PRO A 50 -0.44 0.54 -12.69
C PRO A 50 -1.62 1.51 -12.71
N MET A 51 -1.61 2.44 -11.76
CA MET A 51 -2.46 3.63 -11.74
C MET A 51 -1.71 4.87 -12.23
N THR A 52 -0.42 4.94 -11.90
CA THR A 52 0.53 5.88 -12.48
C THR A 52 1.49 5.08 -13.36
N ASP A 53 1.67 5.51 -14.60
CA ASP A 53 2.61 4.92 -15.55
C ASP A 53 3.37 6.03 -16.27
N LYS A 54 4.47 6.46 -15.67
CA LYS A 54 5.37 7.50 -16.19
C LYS A 54 6.82 7.02 -16.13
N PRO A 55 7.70 7.50 -17.01
CA PRO A 55 9.11 7.09 -17.04
C PRO A 55 9.82 7.20 -15.68
N GLU A 56 9.50 8.23 -14.90
CA GLU A 56 10.09 8.52 -13.61
C GLU A 56 9.33 7.90 -12.41
N HIS A 57 8.11 7.41 -12.63
CA HIS A 57 7.24 6.94 -11.56
C HIS A 57 6.17 5.98 -12.09
N VAL A 58 6.21 4.75 -11.59
CA VAL A 58 5.15 3.75 -11.80
C VAL A 58 4.64 3.28 -10.44
N SER A 59 3.34 3.37 -10.21
CA SER A 59 2.70 2.94 -8.96
C SER A 59 1.29 2.43 -9.21
N GLY A 60 0.78 1.58 -8.32
CA GLY A 60 -0.54 1.00 -8.48
C GLY A 60 -0.81 -0.13 -7.50
N PHE A 61 -1.63 -1.10 -7.93
CA PHE A 61 -2.03 -2.23 -7.11
C PHE A 61 -1.35 -3.53 -7.53
N LEU A 62 -1.17 -4.43 -6.56
CA LEU A 62 -0.77 -5.81 -6.75
C LEU A 62 -2.02 -6.66 -7.05
N GLY A 63 -2.36 -6.77 -8.33
CA GLY A 63 -3.53 -7.50 -8.80
C GLY A 63 -4.81 -7.11 -8.05
N LYS A 64 -5.59 -8.13 -7.67
CA LYS A 64 -6.86 -7.95 -6.93
C LYS A 64 -6.70 -7.94 -5.41
N THR A 65 -5.47 -7.86 -4.89
CA THR A 65 -5.20 -7.96 -3.45
C THR A 65 -5.57 -6.70 -2.67
N GLY A 66 -5.67 -5.56 -3.36
CA GLY A 66 -5.81 -4.24 -2.75
C GLY A 66 -4.51 -3.68 -2.14
N LEU A 67 -3.42 -4.45 -2.19
CA LEU A 67 -2.08 -4.02 -1.75
C LEU A 67 -1.42 -3.18 -2.84
N GLN A 68 -0.55 -2.27 -2.44
CA GLN A 68 0.03 -1.27 -3.34
C GLN A 68 1.51 -1.53 -3.62
N PHE A 69 1.99 -0.97 -4.74
CA PHE A 69 3.40 -0.91 -5.09
C PHE A 69 3.78 0.46 -5.67
N ASN A 70 5.08 0.74 -5.66
CA ASN A 70 5.67 1.95 -6.21
C ASN A 70 7.10 1.67 -6.68
N CYS A 71 7.47 2.26 -7.81
CA CYS A 71 8.82 2.41 -8.31
C CYS A 71 8.99 3.88 -8.73
N GLU A 72 9.93 4.60 -8.11
CA GLU A 72 10.13 6.03 -8.35
C GLU A 72 11.61 6.36 -8.51
N VAL A 73 11.97 7.11 -9.55
CA VAL A 73 13.33 7.60 -9.75
C VAL A 73 13.68 8.62 -8.66
N LYS A 74 14.80 8.41 -7.97
CA LYS A 74 15.37 9.33 -6.99
C LYS A 74 16.72 9.83 -7.47
N HIS A 75 16.98 11.12 -7.22
CA HIS A 75 18.26 11.76 -7.48
C HIS A 75 18.87 12.22 -6.16
N THR A 76 20.10 11.80 -5.88
CA THR A 76 20.83 12.16 -4.66
C THR A 76 22.26 12.57 -5.00
N GLY A 77 22.88 13.38 -4.12
CA GLY A 77 24.25 13.82 -4.33
C GLY A 77 25.30 12.71 -4.17
N THR A 78 25.09 11.79 -3.23
CA THR A 78 26.08 10.76 -2.87
C THR A 78 25.92 9.45 -3.62
N GLU A 79 24.69 9.08 -3.99
CA GLU A 79 24.39 7.80 -4.65
C GLU A 79 24.03 7.98 -6.13
N GLY A 80 23.95 9.23 -6.61
CA GLY A 80 23.52 9.53 -7.96
C GLY A 80 22.03 9.24 -8.16
N THR A 81 21.70 8.63 -9.29
CA THR A 81 20.32 8.30 -9.68
C THR A 81 20.05 6.82 -9.47
N TYR A 82 18.95 6.50 -8.80
CA TYR A 82 18.46 5.12 -8.61
C TYR A 82 16.93 5.10 -8.63
N VAL A 83 16.33 3.91 -8.69
CA VAL A 83 14.89 3.72 -8.53
C VAL A 83 14.62 3.19 -7.13
N ASP A 84 13.83 3.92 -6.35
CA ASP A 84 13.33 3.50 -5.05
C ASP A 84 12.03 2.71 -5.25
N GLY A 85 12.07 1.43 -4.91
CA GLY A 85 10.95 0.51 -5.07
C GLY A 85 10.41 0.04 -3.73
N TRP A 86 9.09 0.01 -3.59
CA TRP A 86 8.43 -0.60 -2.45
C TRP A 86 7.11 -1.27 -2.82
N TYR A 87 6.69 -2.24 -2.01
CA TYR A 87 5.38 -2.87 -2.10
C TYR A 87 4.85 -3.28 -0.73
N GLN A 88 3.53 -3.38 -0.62
CA GLN A 88 2.86 -3.89 0.57
C GLN A 88 2.76 -5.42 0.53
N GLU A 89 2.95 -6.04 1.68
CA GLU A 89 2.78 -7.48 1.89
C GLU A 89 1.91 -7.74 3.12
N LYS A 90 1.06 -8.76 3.09
CA LYS A 90 0.33 -9.18 4.30
C LYS A 90 1.29 -9.82 5.29
N ILE A 91 1.16 -9.48 6.57
CA ILE A 91 1.86 -10.17 7.64
C ILE A 91 1.31 -11.61 7.72
N LYS A 92 2.17 -12.59 7.47
CA LYS A 92 1.84 -14.00 7.66
C LYS A 92 2.14 -14.35 9.12
N ASN A 93 1.10 -14.66 9.89
CA ASN A 93 1.22 -15.23 11.23
C ASN A 93 1.70 -16.69 11.18
#